data_AF-A0A9C9NI58-F1
#
_entry.id   AF-A0A9C9NI58-F1
#
_cell.length_a   1.000
_cell.length_b   1.000
_cell.length_c   1.000
_cell.angle_alpha   90.00
_cell.angle_beta   90.00
_cell.angle_gamma   90.00
#
_symmetry.space_group_name_H-M   'P 1'
#
loop_
_entity.id
_entity.type
_entity.pdbx_description
1 polymer ?
#
loop_
_entity_poly.entity_id
_entity_poly.type
_entity_poly.pdbx_seq_one_letter_code
_entity_poly.pdbx_strand_id
1 'polypeptide(L)'
;MAKSAKLSKVKGTNLDDVFQIGDPDFSYDGKKGIDIAIFESSFEDFDFARKGTGNDKVTVTDSTGGIYEFKKVETILFNNGTADLGDDVYYNTATGATTRVDTQIDASAQDGGEMFVGSGNSVNDFVVTQSESAGVELALAVKYRQGPSQDPVSVDADGTVHFQVEDGAQSTTNGSSSNNANRAAWSFDYSIATGLDGATTDLSDFTFKLLIDVDPTAGTEFRELTMVDPGVAVPNDTGFIWVDQDGIPRIGDDGGNANVAQNSENYAFGFIEDFIDADPNTPGQQPYAPGFGPAEFDIRLEAYDGGHNLIAANQIAVEVIDFV
;
A
#
# COMPACT_ATOMS: atom_id res chain seq x y z
N MET A 1 20.36 36.68 -13.38
CA MET A 1 20.14 35.27 -13.02
C MET A 1 21.41 34.51 -13.36
N ALA A 2 22.05 33.86 -12.37
CA ALA A 2 23.17 32.98 -12.65
C ALA A 2 22.66 31.77 -13.45
N LYS A 3 23.42 31.35 -14.46
CA LYS A 3 23.09 30.18 -15.28
C LYS A 3 23.33 28.94 -14.42
N SER A 4 22.31 28.11 -14.22
CA SER A 4 22.46 26.86 -13.45
C SER A 4 23.62 26.04 -13.99
N ALA A 5 24.42 25.45 -13.10
CA ALA A 5 25.49 24.55 -13.47
C ALA A 5 24.94 23.41 -14.34
N LYS A 6 25.70 22.98 -15.35
CA LYS A 6 25.27 21.91 -16.25
C LYS A 6 25.60 20.57 -15.58
N LEU A 7 24.56 19.83 -15.20
CA LEU A 7 24.71 18.51 -14.61
C LEU A 7 25.28 17.49 -15.61
N SER A 8 26.06 16.54 -15.09
CA SER A 8 26.45 15.33 -15.81
C SER A 8 25.22 14.44 -16.05
N LYS A 9 25.25 13.56 -17.06
CA LYS A 9 24.06 12.77 -17.43
C LYS A 9 24.34 11.28 -17.44
N VAL A 10 23.50 10.53 -16.76
CA VAL A 10 23.37 9.06 -16.82
C VAL A 10 22.05 8.76 -17.54
N LYS A 11 22.07 7.79 -18.46
CA LYS A 11 20.88 7.39 -19.22
C LYS A 11 20.58 5.92 -19.00
N GLY A 12 19.31 5.63 -18.75
CA GLY A 12 18.78 4.28 -18.75
C GLY A 12 18.71 3.65 -20.15
N THR A 13 18.44 2.35 -20.14
CA THR A 13 18.05 1.50 -21.27
C THR A 13 16.53 1.52 -21.45
N ASN A 14 15.96 0.67 -22.32
CA ASN A 14 14.50 0.52 -22.45
C ASN A 14 13.98 -0.72 -21.68
N LEU A 15 14.73 -1.13 -20.66
CA LEU A 15 14.41 -2.18 -19.71
C LEU A 15 14.42 -1.55 -18.31
N ASP A 16 14.05 -2.33 -17.31
CA ASP A 16 14.16 -1.92 -15.91
C ASP A 16 15.62 -1.63 -15.56
N ASP A 17 15.92 -0.41 -15.14
CA ASP A 17 17.26 0.02 -14.74
C ASP A 17 17.33 0.32 -13.23
N VAL A 18 18.46 -0.03 -12.63
CA VAL A 18 18.79 0.35 -11.25
C VAL A 18 19.98 1.31 -11.27
N PHE A 19 19.77 2.53 -10.78
CA PHE A 19 20.79 3.55 -10.62
C PHE A 19 21.27 3.61 -9.18
N GLN A 20 22.50 3.14 -8.93
CA GLN A 20 23.17 3.38 -7.66
C GLN A 20 23.67 4.83 -7.63
N ILE A 21 23.16 5.62 -6.69
CA ILE A 21 23.45 7.05 -6.60
C ILE A 21 24.65 7.27 -5.69
N GLY A 22 25.66 7.94 -6.22
CA GLY A 22 26.86 8.32 -5.47
C GLY A 22 26.99 9.82 -5.43
N ASP A 23 27.88 10.36 -6.28
CA ASP A 23 28.21 11.78 -6.28
C ASP A 23 27.01 12.68 -6.70
N PRO A 24 26.85 13.85 -6.06
CA PRO A 24 25.88 14.86 -6.49
C PRO A 24 26.23 15.44 -7.87
N ASP A 25 25.32 16.26 -8.40
CA ASP A 25 25.43 16.97 -9.68
C ASP A 25 25.24 16.11 -10.95
N PHE A 26 24.45 15.05 -10.84
CA PHE A 26 24.05 14.19 -11.94
C PHE A 26 22.54 14.29 -12.26
N SER A 27 22.24 14.09 -13.54
CA SER A 27 20.89 13.87 -14.03
C SER A 27 20.76 12.44 -14.54
N TYR A 28 19.82 11.70 -13.97
CA TYR A 28 19.46 10.34 -14.31
C TYR A 28 18.18 10.39 -15.16
N ASP A 29 18.24 9.77 -16.34
CA ASP A 29 17.17 9.81 -17.33
C ASP A 29 16.86 8.38 -17.77
N GLY A 30 15.92 7.76 -17.05
CA GLY A 30 15.36 6.46 -17.37
C GLY A 30 14.62 6.47 -18.71
N LYS A 31 14.05 5.35 -19.15
CA LYS A 31 13.31 5.30 -20.42
C LYS A 31 12.00 4.55 -20.35
N LYS A 32 12.04 3.23 -20.46
CA LYS A 32 10.91 2.31 -20.57
C LYS A 32 11.26 1.16 -19.65
N GLY A 33 10.26 0.62 -18.97
CA GLY A 33 10.50 -0.27 -17.84
C GLY A 33 10.29 0.49 -16.54
N ILE A 34 10.54 -0.18 -15.43
CA ILE A 34 10.56 0.38 -14.08
C ILE A 34 12.00 0.76 -13.75
N ASP A 35 12.24 2.05 -13.60
CA ASP A 35 13.55 2.61 -13.32
C ASP A 35 13.62 3.06 -11.85
N ILE A 36 14.64 2.61 -11.13
CA ILE A 36 14.85 2.91 -9.70
C ILE A 36 16.16 3.66 -9.50
N ALA A 37 16.15 4.67 -8.63
CA ALA A 37 17.36 5.27 -8.08
C ALA A 37 17.52 4.87 -6.60
N ILE A 38 18.72 4.50 -6.18
CA ILE A 38 19.00 4.04 -4.81
C ILE A 38 20.01 4.97 -4.15
N PHE A 39 19.64 5.52 -2.99
CA PHE A 39 20.50 6.28 -2.09
C PHE A 39 20.83 5.45 -0.84
N GLU A 40 22.12 5.30 -0.54
CA GLU A 40 22.60 4.76 0.74
C GLU A 40 22.62 5.87 1.81
N SER A 41 21.47 6.50 2.07
CA SER A 41 21.31 7.63 3.00
C SER A 41 19.86 7.73 3.48
N SER A 42 19.62 8.51 4.54
CA SER A 42 18.28 8.75 5.08
C SER A 42 17.45 9.62 4.14
N PHE A 43 16.15 9.36 4.01
CA PHE A 43 15.23 10.21 3.23
C PHE A 43 15.21 11.66 3.73
N GLU A 44 15.32 11.84 5.04
CA GLU A 44 15.25 13.11 5.77
C GLU A 44 16.43 14.04 5.49
N ASP A 45 17.51 13.54 4.88
CA ASP A 45 18.69 14.32 4.52
C ASP A 45 18.49 15.12 3.21
N PHE A 46 17.33 14.97 2.56
CA PHE A 46 17.08 15.50 1.23
C PHE A 46 15.79 16.34 1.13
N ASP A 47 15.88 17.39 0.31
CA ASP A 47 14.74 18.20 -0.13
C ASP A 47 14.29 17.80 -1.53
N PHE A 48 12.97 17.75 -1.75
CA PHE A 48 12.38 17.31 -3.02
C PHE A 48 11.63 18.45 -3.72
N ALA A 49 11.86 18.60 -5.02
CA ALA A 49 11.11 19.49 -5.88
C ALA A 49 10.67 18.78 -7.16
N ARG A 50 9.35 18.74 -7.40
CA ARG A 50 8.77 18.15 -8.62
C ARG A 50 8.47 19.23 -9.65
N LYS A 51 8.66 18.91 -10.93
CA LYS A 51 8.28 19.77 -12.05
C LYS A 51 7.52 18.99 -13.10
N GLY A 52 6.26 19.36 -13.30
CA GLY A 52 5.35 18.70 -14.23
C GLY A 52 4.41 17.76 -13.49
N THR A 53 3.79 16.85 -14.23
CA THR A 53 2.91 15.80 -13.71
C THR A 53 3.56 14.44 -13.96
N GLY A 54 3.33 13.46 -13.09
CA GLY A 54 4.00 12.17 -13.20
C GLY A 54 5.52 12.27 -12.99
N ASN A 55 6.27 11.32 -13.54
CA ASN A 55 7.74 11.22 -13.38
C ASN A 55 8.54 12.09 -14.38
N ASP A 56 7.96 13.20 -14.83
CA ASP A 56 8.55 14.13 -15.79
C ASP A 56 9.94 14.61 -15.35
N LYS A 57 10.01 15.12 -14.12
CA LYS A 57 11.26 15.52 -13.46
C LYS A 57 11.10 15.68 -11.95
N VAL A 58 11.94 14.99 -11.19
CA VAL A 58 12.18 15.23 -9.76
C VAL A 58 13.58 15.80 -9.58
N THR A 59 13.70 16.81 -8.73
CA THR A 59 14.99 17.36 -8.30
C THR A 59 15.13 17.08 -6.82
N VAL A 60 16.21 16.42 -6.44
CA VAL A 60 16.55 16.09 -5.05
C VAL A 60 17.77 16.92 -4.68
N THR A 61 17.75 17.58 -3.53
CA THR A 61 18.85 18.42 -3.04
C THR A 61 19.28 17.92 -1.68
N ASP A 62 20.57 17.61 -1.50
CA ASP A 62 21.10 17.21 -0.20
C ASP A 62 21.37 18.43 0.70
N SER A 63 21.63 18.16 1.99
CA SER A 63 21.95 19.18 3.00
C SER A 63 23.19 20.03 2.72
N THR A 64 24.07 19.60 1.82
CA THR A 64 25.27 20.35 1.38
C THR A 64 25.01 21.21 0.14
N GLY A 65 23.82 21.09 -0.46
CA GLY A 65 23.40 21.78 -1.68
C GLY A 65 23.72 21.02 -2.97
N GLY A 66 24.14 19.75 -2.88
CA GLY A 66 24.32 18.87 -4.04
C GLY A 66 22.98 18.55 -4.70
N ILE A 67 22.95 18.53 -6.03
CA ILE A 67 21.69 18.42 -6.80
C ILE A 67 21.66 17.13 -7.62
N TYR A 68 20.56 16.41 -7.53
CA TYR A 68 20.26 15.22 -8.34
C TYR A 68 18.99 15.47 -9.15
N GLU A 69 19.00 15.17 -10.45
CA GLU A 69 17.82 15.31 -11.31
C GLU A 69 17.38 13.97 -11.88
N PHE A 70 16.19 13.51 -11.52
CA PHE A 70 15.60 12.27 -12.01
C PHE A 70 14.52 12.57 -13.04
N LYS A 71 14.52 11.85 -14.16
CA LYS A 71 13.50 11.91 -15.21
C LYS A 71 13.16 10.51 -15.63
N LYS A 72 11.87 10.20 -15.71
CA LYS A 72 11.40 8.85 -16.05
C LYS A 72 12.04 7.78 -15.17
N VAL A 73 12.16 8.10 -13.89
CA VAL A 73 12.56 7.16 -12.84
C VAL A 73 11.32 7.05 -11.98
N GLU A 74 10.75 5.87 -11.83
CA GLU A 74 9.48 5.64 -11.14
C GLU A 74 9.66 5.76 -9.63
N THR A 75 10.74 5.17 -9.10
CA THR A 75 10.97 5.05 -7.64
C THR A 75 12.36 5.56 -7.25
N ILE A 76 12.44 6.25 -6.12
CA ILE A 76 13.69 6.55 -5.43
C ILE A 76 13.68 5.84 -4.08
N LEU A 77 14.60 4.89 -3.88
CA LEU A 77 14.77 4.16 -2.64
C LEU A 77 15.87 4.81 -1.79
N PHE A 78 15.56 5.02 -0.52
CA PHE A 78 16.50 5.42 0.52
C PHE A 78 16.63 4.27 1.51
N ASN A 79 17.77 3.57 1.50
CA ASN A 79 17.94 2.34 2.29
C ASN A 79 18.92 2.47 3.46
N ASN A 80 19.36 3.70 3.74
CA ASN A 80 20.27 4.02 4.84
C ASN A 80 21.57 3.18 4.89
N GLY A 81 21.93 2.51 3.78
CA GLY A 81 23.04 1.57 3.69
C GLY A 81 22.87 0.27 4.48
N THR A 82 21.65 -0.09 4.89
CA THR A 82 21.36 -1.35 5.60
C THR A 82 20.68 -2.37 4.67
N ALA A 83 20.51 -3.59 5.17
CA ALA A 83 19.75 -4.65 4.49
C ALA A 83 18.40 -4.90 5.18
N ASP A 84 18.09 -4.11 6.21
CA ASP A 84 16.83 -4.14 6.92
C ASP A 84 15.79 -3.35 6.11
N LEU A 85 14.57 -3.85 6.00
CA LEU A 85 13.50 -3.16 5.27
C LEU A 85 12.82 -2.09 6.14
N GLY A 86 12.95 -2.19 7.48
CA GLY A 86 12.26 -1.30 8.40
C GLY A 86 12.75 0.16 8.39
N ASP A 87 13.93 0.43 7.80
CA ASP A 87 14.44 1.79 7.59
C ASP A 87 14.41 2.26 6.12
N ASP A 88 13.86 1.43 5.22
CA ASP A 88 13.72 1.76 3.81
C ASP A 88 12.56 2.75 3.56
N VAL A 89 12.81 3.78 2.76
CA VAL A 89 11.79 4.71 2.27
C VAL A 89 11.75 4.67 0.75
N TYR A 90 10.58 4.35 0.20
CA TYR A 90 10.33 4.33 -1.24
C TYR A 90 9.57 5.59 -1.64
N TYR A 91 10.22 6.49 -2.36
CA TYR A 91 9.60 7.71 -2.87
C TYR A 91 9.08 7.49 -4.29
N ASN A 92 7.75 7.53 -4.47
CA ASN A 92 7.12 7.46 -5.77
C ASN A 92 7.22 8.82 -6.47
N THR A 93 7.97 8.90 -7.56
CA THR A 93 8.24 10.17 -8.23
C THR A 93 7.02 10.76 -8.94
N ALA A 94 6.05 9.94 -9.30
CA ALA A 94 4.86 10.36 -10.02
C ALA A 94 3.85 11.03 -9.09
N THR A 95 3.58 10.41 -7.94
CA THR A 95 2.63 10.92 -6.94
C THR A 95 3.29 11.82 -5.90
N GLY A 96 4.59 11.66 -5.67
CA GLY A 96 5.35 12.29 -4.60
C GLY A 96 5.07 11.69 -3.22
N ALA A 97 4.38 10.55 -3.17
CA ALA A 97 4.13 9.82 -1.94
C ALA A 97 5.35 9.02 -1.51
N THR A 98 5.48 8.80 -0.21
CA THR A 98 6.51 7.94 0.39
C THR A 98 5.89 6.70 0.98
N THR A 99 6.46 5.53 0.71
CA THR A 99 6.11 4.27 1.34
C THR A 99 7.18 3.86 2.35
N ARG A 100 6.76 3.47 3.55
CA ARG A 100 7.57 2.88 4.62
C ARG A 100 7.03 1.51 4.94
N VAL A 101 7.93 0.60 5.29
CA VAL A 101 7.63 -0.80 5.58
C VAL A 101 7.83 -1.05 7.06
N ASP A 102 7.04 -1.96 7.64
CA ASP A 102 7.14 -2.33 9.05
C ASP A 102 7.09 -1.12 10.01
N THR A 103 6.07 -0.27 9.81
CA THR A 103 5.90 0.96 10.58
C THR A 103 4.54 1.02 11.25
N GLN A 104 4.37 2.01 12.11
CA GLN A 104 3.11 2.34 12.75
C GLN A 104 2.26 3.26 11.84
N ILE A 105 0.94 3.08 11.86
CA ILE A 105 0.00 4.05 11.28
C ILE A 105 0.03 5.37 12.05
N ASP A 106 -0.39 6.47 11.42
CA ASP A 106 -0.37 7.79 12.03
C ASP A 106 -1.12 7.84 13.37
N ALA A 107 -0.63 8.64 14.32
CA ALA A 107 -1.20 8.74 15.66
C ALA A 107 -2.68 9.19 15.68
N SER A 108 -3.12 9.95 14.67
CA SER A 108 -4.52 10.34 14.50
C SER A 108 -5.44 9.18 14.13
N ALA A 109 -4.87 8.10 13.59
CA ALA A 109 -5.56 6.88 13.20
C ALA A 109 -5.60 5.80 14.30
N GLN A 110 -5.27 6.15 15.54
CA GLN A 110 -5.18 5.19 16.65
C GLN A 110 -6.22 5.46 17.74
N ASP A 111 -6.80 4.39 18.29
CA ASP A 111 -7.62 4.38 19.49
C ASP A 111 -6.87 3.73 20.65
N GLY A 112 -6.16 4.54 21.44
CA GLY A 112 -5.46 4.05 22.63
C GLY A 112 -4.31 3.06 22.35
N GLY A 113 -3.73 3.09 21.16
CA GLY A 113 -2.65 2.19 20.72
C GLY A 113 -3.15 0.95 19.95
N GLU A 114 -4.43 0.90 19.63
CA GLU A 114 -5.05 -0.07 18.71
C GLU A 114 -5.68 0.69 17.52
N MET A 115 -6.08 -0.03 16.47
CA MET A 115 -6.96 0.54 15.44
C MET A 115 -8.35 0.88 16.03
N PHE A 116 -9.09 1.80 15.41
CA PHE A 116 -10.48 2.10 15.77
C PHE A 116 -11.42 0.92 15.52
N VAL A 117 -11.09 0.05 14.57
CA VAL A 117 -11.92 -1.12 14.24
C VAL A 117 -11.60 -2.28 15.17
N GLY A 118 -12.63 -2.86 15.79
CA GLY A 118 -12.50 -4.04 16.64
C GLY A 118 -11.68 -3.78 17.90
N SER A 119 -11.28 -4.86 18.57
CA SER A 119 -10.40 -4.81 19.75
C SER A 119 -9.21 -5.72 19.53
N GLY A 120 -8.02 -5.27 19.90
CA GLY A 120 -6.77 -6.02 19.77
C GLY A 120 -6.17 -6.01 18.35
N ASN A 121 -6.57 -5.06 17.51
CA ASN A 121 -5.94 -4.84 16.21
C ASN A 121 -4.74 -3.91 16.38
N SER A 122 -3.56 -4.40 16.02
CA SER A 122 -2.28 -3.68 16.14
C SER A 122 -2.29 -2.41 15.31
N VAL A 123 -1.50 -1.42 15.74
CA VAL A 123 -1.20 -0.21 14.97
C VAL A 123 0.17 -0.28 14.29
N ASN A 124 0.94 -1.35 14.55
CA ASN A 124 2.29 -1.59 14.02
C ASN A 124 2.27 -2.58 12.84
N ASP A 125 3.43 -2.79 12.24
CA ASP A 125 3.69 -3.78 11.19
C ASP A 125 2.94 -3.48 9.88
N PHE A 126 2.59 -2.19 9.67
CA PHE A 126 1.96 -1.72 8.44
C PHE A 126 3.00 -1.33 7.40
N VAL A 127 2.64 -1.58 6.14
CA VAL A 127 3.16 -0.83 5.00
C VAL A 127 2.36 0.45 4.93
N VAL A 128 3.03 1.60 5.02
CA VAL A 128 2.39 2.92 5.08
C VAL A 128 2.84 3.76 3.91
N THR A 129 1.89 4.19 3.08
CA THR A 129 2.10 5.16 2.00
C THR A 129 1.47 6.49 2.37
N GLN A 130 2.27 7.55 2.45
CA GLN A 130 1.84 8.90 2.81
C GLN A 130 2.01 9.87 1.65
N SER A 131 0.96 10.66 1.40
CA SER A 131 1.00 11.85 0.55
C SER A 131 0.97 13.09 1.44
N GLU A 132 2.15 13.49 1.90
CA GLU A 132 2.38 14.68 2.75
C GLU A 132 1.67 15.93 2.22
N SER A 133 1.76 16.19 0.91
CA SER A 133 1.15 17.37 0.30
C SER A 133 -0.38 17.36 0.30
N ALA A 134 -0.99 16.19 0.42
CA ALA A 134 -2.44 16.02 0.47
C ALA A 134 -2.94 15.79 1.91
N GLY A 135 -2.05 15.51 2.86
CA GLY A 135 -2.39 15.12 4.22
C GLY A 135 -3.14 13.78 4.25
N VAL A 136 -2.70 12.79 3.47
CA VAL A 136 -3.33 11.47 3.35
C VAL A 136 -2.32 10.36 3.65
N GLU A 137 -2.74 9.38 4.45
CA GLU A 137 -2.06 8.10 4.68
C GLU A 137 -2.93 6.94 4.23
N LEU A 138 -2.31 5.98 3.54
CA LEU A 138 -2.86 4.68 3.19
C LEU A 138 -1.98 3.60 3.80
N ALA A 139 -2.54 2.72 4.61
CA ALA A 139 -1.79 1.65 5.25
C ALA A 139 -2.42 0.28 4.99
N LEU A 140 -1.58 -0.71 4.74
CA LEU A 140 -1.95 -2.11 4.57
C LEU A 140 -1.05 -2.99 5.46
N ALA A 141 -1.63 -3.98 6.12
CA ALA A 141 -0.89 -4.98 6.89
C ALA A 141 -1.49 -6.37 6.67
N VAL A 142 -0.71 -7.41 6.93
CA VAL A 142 -1.16 -8.81 6.91
C VAL A 142 -1.01 -9.39 8.31
N LYS A 143 -1.98 -10.21 8.71
CA LYS A 143 -1.93 -10.91 10.01
C LYS A 143 -2.60 -12.27 9.93
N TYR A 144 -2.27 -13.15 10.87
CA TYR A 144 -3.15 -14.27 11.16
C TYR A 144 -4.45 -13.75 11.78
N ARG A 145 -5.59 -14.29 11.32
CA ARG A 145 -6.91 -13.82 11.74
C ARG A 145 -6.99 -13.87 13.27
N GLN A 146 -7.17 -12.70 13.90
CA GLN A 146 -7.32 -12.62 15.36
C GLN A 146 -6.07 -13.14 16.11
N GLY A 147 -4.90 -13.02 15.47
CA GLY A 147 -3.59 -13.47 15.91
C GLY A 147 -2.52 -12.40 15.59
N PRO A 148 -1.24 -12.79 15.53
CA PRO A 148 -0.13 -11.84 15.29
C PRO A 148 -0.09 -11.32 13.86
N SER A 149 0.47 -10.12 13.68
CA SER A 149 0.87 -9.57 12.39
C SER A 149 1.92 -10.44 11.71
N GLN A 150 2.09 -10.27 10.40
CA GLN A 150 3.10 -10.92 9.61
C GLN A 150 4.09 -9.89 9.10
N ASP A 151 5.37 -10.23 9.18
CA ASP A 151 6.44 -9.37 8.70
C ASP A 151 6.57 -9.48 7.17
N PRO A 152 6.89 -8.39 6.47
CA PRO A 152 7.26 -8.41 5.07
C PRO A 152 8.47 -9.31 4.79
N VAL A 153 8.46 -10.01 3.64
CA VAL A 153 9.56 -10.87 3.21
C VAL A 153 10.45 -10.26 2.12
N SER A 154 9.89 -9.36 1.31
CA SER A 154 10.61 -8.64 0.25
C SER A 154 9.82 -7.44 -0.25
N VAL A 155 10.48 -6.56 -1.01
CA VAL A 155 9.85 -5.44 -1.72
C VAL A 155 10.34 -5.44 -3.16
N ASP A 156 9.41 -5.33 -4.10
CA ASP A 156 9.72 -5.23 -5.52
C ASP A 156 10.22 -3.85 -5.93
N ALA A 157 10.74 -3.79 -7.15
CA ALA A 157 11.22 -2.57 -7.79
C ALA A 157 10.20 -1.42 -7.81
N ASP A 158 8.93 -1.76 -7.96
CA ASP A 158 7.81 -0.81 -8.01
C ASP A 158 7.28 -0.42 -6.62
N GLY A 159 7.84 -0.99 -5.55
CA GLY A 159 7.44 -0.77 -4.17
C GLY A 159 6.37 -1.73 -3.65
N THR A 160 5.98 -2.75 -4.43
CA THR A 160 5.06 -3.79 -3.95
C THR A 160 5.70 -4.59 -2.82
N VAL A 161 5.06 -4.63 -1.66
CA VAL A 161 5.58 -5.33 -0.48
C VAL A 161 4.99 -6.72 -0.38
N HIS A 162 5.84 -7.73 -0.26
CA HIS A 162 5.46 -9.14 -0.23
C HIS A 162 5.36 -9.68 1.18
N PHE A 163 4.32 -10.46 1.44
CA PHE A 163 4.09 -11.20 2.68
C PHE A 163 3.93 -12.69 2.39
N GLN A 164 4.23 -13.52 3.38
CA GLN A 164 3.96 -14.96 3.33
C GLN A 164 3.07 -15.37 4.50
N VAL A 165 2.07 -16.19 4.21
CA VAL A 165 1.13 -16.74 5.21
C VAL A 165 0.88 -18.21 4.96
N GLU A 166 0.60 -18.95 6.03
CA GLU A 166 0.20 -20.35 5.94
C GLU A 166 -1.21 -20.50 5.34
N ASP A 167 -1.39 -21.54 4.54
CA ASP A 167 -2.67 -21.94 3.98
C ASP A 167 -3.62 -22.51 5.04
N GLY A 168 -4.85 -22.81 4.61
CA GLY A 168 -5.83 -23.46 5.46
C GLY A 168 -6.63 -22.51 6.35
N ALA A 169 -7.33 -23.12 7.30
CA ALA A 169 -8.34 -22.45 8.10
C ALA A 169 -7.75 -21.75 9.33
N GLN A 170 -8.45 -20.73 9.84
CA GLN A 170 -8.13 -20.08 11.11
C GLN A 170 -7.89 -21.13 12.20
N SER A 171 -6.71 -21.09 12.82
CA SER A 171 -6.24 -22.15 13.71
C SER A 171 -5.38 -21.58 14.84
N THR A 172 -5.61 -22.01 16.07
CA THR A 172 -4.72 -21.72 17.21
C THR A 172 -3.26 -22.14 17.00
N THR A 173 -2.97 -22.95 15.98
CA THR A 173 -1.61 -23.35 15.61
C THR A 173 -0.81 -22.21 14.98
N ASN A 174 -1.46 -21.35 14.18
CA ASN A 174 -0.83 -20.17 13.56
C ASN A 174 -0.86 -18.92 14.47
N GLY A 175 -1.25 -19.09 15.75
CA GLY A 175 -1.35 -18.00 16.71
C GLY A 175 -2.69 -17.28 16.75
N SER A 176 -3.68 -17.66 15.94
CA SER A 176 -5.06 -17.19 16.10
C SER A 176 -5.61 -17.50 17.50
N SER A 177 -6.48 -16.63 18.03
CA SER A 177 -7.14 -16.85 19.32
C SER A 177 -8.17 -17.99 19.35
N SER A 178 -8.62 -18.50 18.21
CA SER A 178 -9.58 -19.61 18.12
C SER A 178 -9.46 -20.39 16.80
N ASN A 179 -10.07 -21.59 16.73
CA ASN A 179 -10.18 -22.37 15.50
C ASN A 179 -11.51 -22.07 14.80
N ASN A 180 -11.49 -21.84 13.48
CA ASN A 180 -12.70 -21.68 12.67
C ASN A 180 -12.49 -22.18 11.24
N ALA A 181 -13.16 -23.29 10.89
CA ALA A 181 -13.04 -23.92 9.58
C ALA A 181 -13.67 -23.11 8.41
N ASN A 182 -14.45 -22.07 8.71
CA ASN A 182 -15.12 -21.22 7.71
C ASN A 182 -14.40 -19.86 7.56
N ARG A 183 -13.11 -19.80 7.90
CA ARG A 183 -12.27 -18.61 7.83
C ARG A 183 -10.89 -19.01 7.36
N ALA A 184 -10.29 -18.21 6.49
CA ALA A 184 -8.90 -18.36 6.10
C ALA A 184 -8.01 -18.11 7.32
N ALA A 185 -6.83 -18.70 7.31
CA ALA A 185 -5.80 -18.50 8.32
C ALA A 185 -5.48 -17.02 8.57
N TRP A 186 -5.55 -16.19 7.53
CA TRP A 186 -5.05 -14.83 7.52
C TRP A 186 -6.13 -13.78 7.17
N SER A 187 -5.79 -12.53 7.46
CA SER A 187 -6.54 -11.33 7.14
C SER A 187 -5.60 -10.25 6.66
N PHE A 188 -6.11 -9.32 5.85
CA PHE A 188 -5.45 -8.03 5.67
C PHE A 188 -6.17 -6.96 6.48
N ASP A 189 -5.40 -6.03 7.01
CA ASP A 189 -5.90 -4.83 7.65
C ASP A 189 -5.65 -3.66 6.73
N TYR A 190 -6.57 -2.70 6.70
CA TYR A 190 -6.32 -1.42 6.06
C TYR A 190 -6.63 -0.27 7.01
N SER A 191 -5.90 0.83 6.81
CA SER A 191 -6.16 2.11 7.47
C SER A 191 -6.00 3.23 6.46
N ILE A 192 -6.98 4.12 6.43
CA ILE A 192 -6.93 5.39 5.71
C ILE A 192 -6.99 6.49 6.75
N ALA A 193 -6.07 7.44 6.69
CA ALA A 193 -6.12 8.65 7.50
C ALA A 193 -5.99 9.90 6.63
N THR A 194 -6.79 10.92 6.94
CA THR A 194 -6.76 12.23 6.28
C THR A 194 -6.58 13.35 7.31
N GLY A 195 -6.40 14.58 6.85
CA GLY A 195 -6.19 15.73 7.74
C GLY A 195 -4.83 15.73 8.44
N LEU A 196 -3.87 14.96 7.91
CA LEU A 196 -2.52 14.87 8.47
C LEU A 196 -1.81 16.22 8.45
N ASP A 197 -0.90 16.42 9.40
CA ASP A 197 -0.05 17.63 9.52
C ASP A 197 -0.82 18.96 9.53
N GLY A 198 -2.06 18.93 10.02
CA GLY A 198 -2.92 20.09 10.11
C GLY A 198 -3.61 20.46 8.79
N ALA A 199 -3.62 19.56 7.80
CA ALA A 199 -4.50 19.66 6.66
C ALA A 199 -5.96 19.73 7.12
N THR A 200 -6.79 20.49 6.38
CA THR A 200 -8.21 20.67 6.72
C THR A 200 -9.11 19.71 5.94
N THR A 201 -8.53 18.75 5.24
CA THR A 201 -9.24 17.76 4.43
C THR A 201 -9.72 16.61 5.29
N ASP A 202 -10.82 15.99 4.89
CA ASP A 202 -11.36 14.78 5.50
C ASP A 202 -11.57 13.66 4.47
N LEU A 203 -12.19 12.53 4.85
CA LEU A 203 -12.46 11.42 3.91
C LEU A 203 -13.32 11.84 2.70
N SER A 204 -14.18 12.84 2.84
CA SER A 204 -15.09 13.29 1.78
C SER A 204 -14.42 14.13 0.69
N ASP A 205 -13.22 14.65 0.95
CA ASP A 205 -12.44 15.44 0.00
C ASP A 205 -11.70 14.58 -1.04
N PHE A 206 -11.70 13.26 -0.88
CA PHE A 206 -10.97 12.32 -1.72
C PHE A 206 -11.86 11.20 -2.26
N THR A 207 -11.38 10.53 -3.31
CA THR A 207 -11.93 9.24 -3.75
C THR A 207 -10.95 8.14 -3.38
N PHE A 208 -11.42 7.14 -2.65
CA PHE A 208 -10.60 5.97 -2.29
C PHE A 208 -11.07 4.73 -3.03
N LYS A 209 -10.10 3.93 -3.47
CA LYS A 209 -10.35 2.63 -4.09
C LYS A 209 -9.60 1.53 -3.36
N LEU A 210 -10.29 0.42 -3.14
CA LEU A 210 -9.70 -0.81 -2.62
C LEU A 210 -9.85 -1.88 -3.71
N LEU A 211 -8.73 -2.34 -4.23
CA LEU A 211 -8.66 -3.37 -5.25
C LEU A 211 -8.14 -4.64 -4.58
N ILE A 212 -8.96 -5.69 -4.64
CA ILE A 212 -8.69 -6.97 -3.98
C ILE A 212 -8.63 -8.02 -5.07
N ASP A 213 -7.48 -8.67 -5.21
CA ASP A 213 -7.32 -9.77 -6.14
C ASP A 213 -8.08 -11.00 -5.65
N VAL A 214 -8.75 -11.66 -6.58
CA VAL A 214 -9.51 -12.90 -6.33
C VAL A 214 -9.09 -14.03 -7.28
N ASP A 215 -8.11 -13.80 -8.15
CA ASP A 215 -7.43 -14.87 -8.88
C ASP A 215 -6.36 -15.46 -7.96
N PRO A 216 -6.43 -16.76 -7.57
CA PRO A 216 -5.43 -17.35 -6.68
C PRO A 216 -4.11 -17.70 -7.41
N THR A 217 -3.98 -17.42 -8.70
CA THR A 217 -2.77 -17.68 -9.47
C THR A 217 -1.84 -16.47 -9.49
N ALA A 218 -0.70 -16.54 -10.19
CA ALA A 218 0.19 -15.39 -10.39
C ALA A 218 -0.39 -14.30 -11.33
N GLY A 219 -1.61 -14.50 -11.84
CA GLY A 219 -2.35 -13.46 -12.55
C GLY A 219 -3.28 -12.74 -11.59
N THR A 220 -3.63 -11.49 -11.91
CA THR A 220 -4.50 -10.68 -11.07
C THR A 220 -5.89 -10.51 -11.70
N GLU A 221 -6.95 -10.75 -10.92
CA GLU A 221 -8.33 -10.34 -11.22
C GLU A 221 -8.86 -9.43 -10.09
N PHE A 222 -8.59 -8.12 -10.18
CA PHE A 222 -9.07 -7.20 -9.15
C PHE A 222 -10.59 -7.02 -9.13
N ARG A 223 -11.16 -7.21 -7.94
CA ARG A 223 -12.46 -6.64 -7.57
C ARG A 223 -12.22 -5.25 -7.03
N GLU A 224 -12.69 -4.25 -7.77
CA GLU A 224 -12.56 -2.83 -7.38
C GLU A 224 -13.76 -2.42 -6.53
N LEU A 225 -13.47 -1.89 -5.35
CA LEU A 225 -14.42 -1.19 -4.49
C LEU A 225 -14.10 0.29 -4.43
N THR A 226 -15.14 1.12 -4.34
CA THR A 226 -15.03 2.57 -4.12
C THR A 226 -15.69 2.94 -2.80
N MET A 227 -15.01 3.74 -1.98
CA MET A 227 -15.60 4.26 -0.75
C MET A 227 -16.54 5.42 -1.07
N VAL A 228 -17.76 5.39 -0.52
CA VAL A 228 -18.81 6.38 -0.77
C VAL A 228 -19.53 6.79 0.51
N ASP A 229 -19.93 8.06 0.60
CA ASP A 229 -20.96 8.49 1.53
C ASP A 229 -22.33 8.04 0.95
N PRO A 230 -23.05 7.13 1.62
CA PRO A 230 -24.33 6.63 1.13
C PRO A 230 -25.46 7.69 1.22
N GLY A 231 -25.20 8.87 1.77
CA GLY A 231 -26.16 9.98 1.94
C GLY A 231 -27.23 9.71 2.99
N VAL A 232 -27.09 8.60 3.72
CA VAL A 232 -27.98 8.15 4.80
C VAL A 232 -27.13 7.63 5.95
N ALA A 233 -27.61 7.78 7.18
CA ALA A 233 -26.89 7.26 8.34
C ALA A 233 -26.76 5.72 8.23
N VAL A 234 -25.53 5.25 8.25
CA VAL A 234 -25.17 3.83 8.33
C VAL A 234 -24.68 3.51 9.74
N PRO A 235 -24.86 2.27 10.22
CA PRO A 235 -24.45 1.88 11.57
C PRO A 235 -22.94 1.56 11.63
N ASN A 236 -22.10 2.52 11.25
CA ASN A 236 -20.65 2.46 11.39
C ASN A 236 -20.11 3.82 11.87
N ASP A 237 -18.83 3.88 12.23
CA ASP A 237 -18.26 5.07 12.88
C ASP A 237 -17.77 6.11 11.86
N THR A 238 -17.48 5.69 10.63
CA THR A 238 -16.96 6.56 9.56
C THR A 238 -18.07 7.35 8.84
N GLY A 239 -19.26 6.76 8.72
CA GLY A 239 -20.33 7.24 7.86
C GLY A 239 -20.20 6.84 6.38
N PHE A 240 -19.14 6.11 6.02
CA PHE A 240 -18.83 5.68 4.65
C PHE A 240 -19.01 4.17 4.49
N ILE A 241 -19.17 3.71 3.25
CA ILE A 241 -19.20 2.29 2.90
C ILE A 241 -18.40 2.03 1.64
N TRP A 242 -17.93 0.80 1.45
CA TRP A 242 -17.32 0.35 0.19
C TRP A 242 -18.37 -0.31 -0.69
N VAL A 243 -18.48 0.17 -1.93
CA VAL A 243 -19.39 -0.38 -2.93
C VAL A 243 -18.62 -0.91 -4.13
N ASP A 244 -19.15 -1.94 -4.77
CA ASP A 244 -18.64 -2.40 -6.07
C ASP A 244 -19.06 -1.47 -7.22
N GLN A 245 -18.68 -1.83 -8.44
CA GLN A 245 -18.97 -1.07 -9.66
C GLN A 245 -20.48 -0.94 -9.96
N ASP A 246 -21.32 -1.82 -9.41
CA ASP A 246 -22.78 -1.76 -9.53
C ASP A 246 -23.42 -0.93 -8.40
N GLY A 247 -22.61 -0.39 -7.49
CA GLY A 247 -23.06 0.36 -6.33
C GLY A 247 -23.60 -0.51 -5.19
N ILE A 248 -23.30 -1.82 -5.20
CA ILE A 248 -23.73 -2.75 -4.16
C ILE A 248 -22.74 -2.66 -2.99
N PRO A 249 -23.20 -2.42 -1.75
CA PRO A 249 -22.32 -2.43 -0.57
C PRO A 249 -21.65 -3.78 -0.37
N ARG A 250 -20.32 -3.76 -0.17
CA ARG A 250 -19.48 -4.95 0.06
C ARG A 250 -18.80 -4.96 1.41
N ILE A 251 -18.36 -3.79 1.88
CA ILE A 251 -17.84 -3.58 3.24
C ILE A 251 -18.56 -2.36 3.81
N GLY A 252 -19.07 -2.46 5.04
CA GLY A 252 -19.93 -1.41 5.60
C GLY A 252 -19.82 -1.19 7.10
N ASP A 253 -18.89 -1.86 7.77
CA ASP A 253 -18.71 -1.85 9.23
C ASP A 253 -17.36 -1.28 9.66
N ASP A 254 -16.82 -0.36 8.85
CA ASP A 254 -15.53 0.27 9.14
C ASP A 254 -15.55 1.05 10.46
N GLY A 255 -14.49 0.87 11.23
CA GLY A 255 -14.19 1.71 12.39
C GLY A 255 -13.53 3.02 11.97
N GLY A 256 -13.63 4.04 12.82
CA GLY A 256 -12.93 5.30 12.63
C GLY A 256 -13.77 6.53 12.94
N ASN A 257 -13.68 7.53 12.07
CA ASN A 257 -14.37 8.81 12.20
C ASN A 257 -14.38 9.55 10.84
N ALA A 258 -14.68 10.85 10.82
CA ALA A 258 -14.71 11.64 9.59
C ALA A 258 -13.36 11.68 8.81
N ASN A 259 -12.23 11.45 9.47
CA ASN A 259 -10.90 11.46 8.87
C ASN A 259 -10.26 10.06 8.77
N VAL A 260 -10.84 9.04 9.37
CA VAL A 260 -10.22 7.72 9.49
C VAL A 260 -11.20 6.63 9.09
N ALA A 261 -10.77 5.73 8.22
CA ALA A 261 -11.53 4.53 7.85
C ALA A 261 -10.63 3.29 7.95
N GLN A 262 -11.10 2.29 8.68
CA GLN A 262 -10.31 1.12 9.04
C GLN A 262 -11.14 -0.15 9.07
N ASN A 263 -10.59 -1.25 8.56
CA ASN A 263 -11.18 -2.58 8.74
C ASN A 263 -10.13 -3.70 8.70
N SER A 264 -10.57 -4.91 9.04
CA SER A 264 -9.80 -6.15 9.03
C SER A 264 -10.59 -7.22 8.28
N GLU A 265 -10.20 -7.47 7.04
CA GLU A 265 -10.93 -8.34 6.13
C GLU A 265 -10.31 -9.75 6.08
N ASN A 266 -11.15 -10.78 6.08
CA ASN A 266 -10.71 -12.17 5.93
C ASN A 266 -11.01 -12.64 4.51
N TYR A 267 -10.02 -13.19 3.84
CA TYR A 267 -10.14 -13.63 2.44
C TYR A 267 -11.17 -14.77 2.21
N ALA A 268 -11.58 -15.46 3.27
CA ALA A 268 -12.65 -16.45 3.24
C ALA A 268 -13.94 -15.95 3.90
N PHE A 269 -14.29 -14.69 3.71
CA PHE A 269 -15.54 -14.16 4.23
C PHE A 269 -16.24 -13.19 3.28
N GLY A 270 -17.56 -13.32 3.25
CA GLY A 270 -18.44 -12.35 2.63
C GLY A 270 -18.23 -12.32 1.12
N PHE A 271 -18.06 -11.13 0.56
CA PHE A 271 -18.00 -10.99 -0.89
C PHE A 271 -16.69 -11.49 -1.50
N ILE A 272 -15.58 -11.55 -0.75
CA ILE A 272 -14.28 -11.96 -1.29
C ILE A 272 -14.33 -13.44 -1.68
N GLU A 273 -14.78 -14.31 -0.78
CA GLU A 273 -14.85 -15.76 -1.03
C GLU A 273 -15.79 -16.13 -2.19
N ASP A 274 -16.84 -15.32 -2.41
CA ASP A 274 -17.83 -15.52 -3.47
C ASP A 274 -17.25 -15.27 -4.88
N PHE A 275 -16.12 -14.56 -4.98
CA PHE A 275 -15.52 -14.18 -6.27
C PHE A 275 -14.23 -14.92 -6.61
N ILE A 276 -13.64 -15.64 -5.66
CA ILE A 276 -12.45 -16.47 -5.93
C ILE A 276 -12.87 -17.63 -6.84
N ASP A 277 -12.04 -17.94 -7.86
CA ASP A 277 -12.15 -19.18 -8.61
C ASP A 277 -11.04 -20.15 -8.20
N ALA A 278 -11.33 -20.98 -7.20
CA ALA A 278 -10.34 -21.87 -6.59
C ALA A 278 -10.01 -23.14 -7.40
N ASP A 279 -10.68 -23.41 -8.52
CA ASP A 279 -10.38 -24.56 -9.38
C ASP A 279 -10.06 -24.13 -10.82
N PRO A 280 -8.78 -24.00 -11.19
CA PRO A 280 -8.40 -23.55 -12.54
C PRO A 280 -8.76 -24.56 -13.64
N ASN A 281 -9.18 -25.79 -13.29
CA ASN A 281 -9.54 -26.82 -14.24
C ASN A 281 -11.06 -26.94 -14.47
N THR A 282 -11.87 -26.30 -13.62
CA THR A 282 -13.33 -26.33 -13.71
C THR A 282 -13.83 -24.92 -14.01
N PRO A 283 -14.40 -24.66 -15.20
CA PRO A 283 -14.85 -23.31 -15.54
C PRO A 283 -15.91 -22.75 -14.57
N GLY A 284 -15.60 -21.60 -13.96
CA GLY A 284 -16.53 -20.76 -13.21
C GLY A 284 -16.20 -20.70 -11.71
N GLN A 285 -16.47 -19.55 -11.08
CA GLN A 285 -16.16 -19.24 -9.67
C GLN A 285 -16.47 -20.40 -8.71
N GLN A 286 -15.43 -20.99 -8.15
CA GLN A 286 -15.48 -21.97 -7.07
C GLN A 286 -15.05 -21.34 -5.74
N PRO A 287 -15.83 -21.51 -4.66
CA PRO A 287 -15.46 -21.00 -3.35
C PRO A 287 -14.04 -21.43 -2.96
N TYR A 288 -13.30 -20.52 -2.34
CA TYR A 288 -11.96 -20.82 -1.81
C TYR A 288 -11.99 -21.86 -0.67
N ALA A 289 -13.17 -22.03 -0.05
CA ALA A 289 -13.47 -23.09 0.91
C ALA A 289 -13.66 -24.47 0.24
N PRO A 290 -13.36 -25.59 0.92
CA PRO A 290 -13.03 -25.70 2.35
C PRO A 290 -11.52 -25.78 2.65
N GLY A 291 -10.65 -25.54 1.66
CA GLY A 291 -9.21 -25.78 1.78
C GLY A 291 -8.36 -24.55 2.04
N PHE A 292 -8.76 -23.38 1.53
CA PHE A 292 -7.96 -22.15 1.56
C PHE A 292 -6.49 -22.42 1.18
N GLY A 293 -6.32 -23.18 0.09
CA GLY A 293 -5.02 -23.72 -0.31
C GLY A 293 -4.08 -22.67 -0.90
N PRO A 294 -2.91 -23.08 -1.38
CA PRO A 294 -1.89 -22.17 -1.89
C PRO A 294 -2.42 -21.22 -2.96
N ALA A 295 -2.01 -19.96 -2.88
CA ALA A 295 -2.48 -18.87 -3.73
C ALA A 295 -1.50 -17.70 -3.70
N GLU A 296 -1.63 -16.80 -4.67
CA GLU A 296 -1.01 -15.47 -4.67
C GLU A 296 -2.14 -14.45 -4.81
N PHE A 297 -2.11 -13.39 -4.00
CA PHE A 297 -3.12 -12.33 -4.07
C PHE A 297 -2.47 -10.95 -3.94
N ASP A 298 -2.84 -10.04 -4.82
CA ASP A 298 -2.53 -8.62 -4.68
C ASP A 298 -3.65 -7.84 -3.98
N ILE A 299 -3.27 -6.91 -3.11
CA ILE A 299 -4.19 -5.94 -2.51
C ILE A 299 -3.63 -4.54 -2.74
N ARG A 300 -4.47 -3.64 -3.25
CA ARG A 300 -4.08 -2.27 -3.54
C ARG A 300 -5.09 -1.28 -3.00
N LEU A 301 -4.59 -0.29 -2.28
CA LEU A 301 -5.35 0.81 -1.72
C LEU A 301 -4.90 2.12 -2.36
N GLU A 302 -5.83 2.88 -2.90
CA GLU A 302 -5.54 4.09 -3.67
C GLU A 302 -6.32 5.29 -3.16
N ALA A 303 -5.70 6.48 -3.25
CA ALA A 303 -6.34 7.76 -3.01
C ALA A 303 -6.21 8.65 -4.25
N TYR A 304 -7.32 9.32 -4.57
CA TYR A 304 -7.43 10.27 -5.66
C TYR A 304 -7.93 11.63 -5.13
N ASP A 305 -7.38 12.72 -5.66
CA ASP A 305 -7.85 14.07 -5.37
C ASP A 305 -9.21 14.39 -6.03
N GLY A 306 -9.80 15.54 -5.72
CA GLY A 306 -11.05 16.01 -6.35
C GLY A 306 -10.96 16.26 -7.87
N GLY A 307 -9.75 16.22 -8.45
CA GLY A 307 -9.51 16.20 -9.89
C GLY A 307 -9.38 14.80 -10.49
N HIS A 308 -9.57 13.75 -9.68
CA HIS A 308 -9.36 12.34 -10.00
C HIS A 308 -7.91 12.00 -10.38
N ASN A 309 -6.93 12.75 -9.88
CA ASN A 309 -5.52 12.38 -10.01
C ASN A 309 -5.14 11.44 -8.87
N LEU A 310 -4.41 10.36 -9.18
CA LEU A 310 -3.84 9.48 -8.17
C LEU A 310 -2.79 10.25 -7.35
N ILE A 311 -2.96 10.28 -6.03
CA ILE A 311 -2.08 11.01 -5.10
C ILE A 311 -1.31 10.09 -4.14
N ALA A 312 -1.80 8.87 -3.91
CA ALA A 312 -1.12 7.81 -3.17
C ALA A 312 -1.66 6.45 -3.62
N ALA A 313 -0.79 5.44 -3.64
CA ALA A 313 -1.16 4.05 -3.84
C ALA A 313 -0.25 3.18 -2.95
N ASN A 314 -0.87 2.34 -2.14
CA ASN A 314 -0.20 1.32 -1.33
C ASN A 314 -0.57 -0.05 -1.92
N GLN A 315 0.42 -0.91 -2.12
CA GLN A 315 0.21 -2.23 -2.72
C GLN A 315 1.02 -3.27 -1.96
N ILE A 316 0.36 -4.39 -1.67
CA ILE A 316 0.97 -5.57 -1.07
C ILE A 316 0.60 -6.81 -1.89
N ALA A 317 1.49 -7.79 -1.88
CA ALA A 317 1.26 -9.13 -2.41
C ALA A 317 1.36 -10.16 -1.28
N VAL A 318 0.47 -11.14 -1.27
CA VAL A 318 0.41 -12.17 -0.23
C VAL A 318 0.52 -13.54 -0.88
N GLU A 319 1.62 -14.24 -0.57
CA GLU A 319 1.82 -15.63 -0.96
C GLU A 319 1.30 -16.56 0.15
N VAL A 320 0.27 -17.34 -0.18
CA VAL A 320 -0.31 -18.36 0.70
C VAL A 320 0.41 -19.68 0.42
N ILE A 321 1.11 -20.22 1.42
CA ILE A 321 1.99 -21.38 1.29
C ILE A 321 1.46 -22.60 2.07
N ASP A 322 1.70 -23.80 1.52
CA ASP A 322 1.29 -25.08 2.14
C ASP A 322 1.89 -25.25 3.54
N PHE A 323 1.02 -25.44 4.54
CA PHE A 323 1.42 -25.64 5.92
C PHE A 323 2.00 -27.05 6.14
N VAL A 324 3.32 -27.15 6.38
CA VAL A 324 4.07 -28.42 6.54
C VAL A 324 3.89 -29.07 7.91
#